data_AF-A0A0F9P262-F1
#
_entry.id   AF-A0A0F9P262-F1
#
_cell.length_a   1.000
_cell.length_b   1.000
_cell.length_c   1.000
_cell.angle_alpha   90.00
_cell.angle_beta   90.00
_cell.angle_gamma   90.00
#
_symmetry.space_group_name_H-M   'P 1'
#
loop_
_entity.id
_entity.type
_entity.pdbx_description
1 polymer ?
#
loop_
_entity_poly.entity_id
_entity_poly.type
_entity_poly.pdbx_seq_one_letter_code
_entity_poly.pdbx_strand_id
1 'polypeptide(L)'
;MRHFIICLMFLFGCVSQSNFDIKVNELETQLNAVKQYNIAQIDTLYGEVELNSFLIEAIYGQLIELKAELVAIQIKNNQVFYVVKRGDCLWYIAENELGDPFKWVQIADLNELEDPDLIFPNQILKIKE
;
A
#
# COMPACT_ATOMS: atom_id res chain seq x y z
N MET A 1 -41.16 63.09 33.18
CA MET A 1 -40.53 61.88 33.76
C MET A 1 -40.87 60.59 33.00
N ARG A 2 -42.15 60.27 32.73
CA ARG A 2 -42.55 59.02 32.03
C ARG A 2 -42.00 58.84 30.60
N HIS A 3 -41.92 59.92 29.81
CA HIS A 3 -41.31 59.87 28.46
C HIS A 3 -39.78 59.68 28.49
N PHE A 4 -39.11 60.19 29.52
CA PHE A 4 -37.66 60.02 29.69
C PHE A 4 -37.29 58.56 30.00
N ILE A 5 -38.10 57.87 30.83
CA ILE A 5 -37.87 56.46 31.20
C ILE A 5 -38.07 55.54 29.99
N ILE A 6 -39.10 55.78 29.19
CA ILE A 6 -39.37 54.98 27.97
C ILE A 6 -38.20 55.14 26.98
N CYS A 7 -37.74 56.37 26.74
CA CYS A 7 -36.62 56.63 25.84
C CYS A 7 -35.32 55.98 26.33
N LEU A 8 -35.06 55.99 27.65
CA LEU A 8 -33.92 55.32 28.24
C LEU A 8 -33.98 53.78 28.06
N MET A 9 -35.14 53.15 28.26
CA MET A 9 -35.33 51.71 28.05
C MET A 9 -35.15 51.30 26.59
N PHE A 10 -35.62 52.11 25.63
CA PHE A 10 -35.38 51.88 24.20
C PHE A 10 -33.90 52.01 23.83
N LEU A 11 -33.19 52.99 24.39
CA LEU A 11 -31.75 53.16 24.17
C LEU A 11 -30.94 52.00 24.74
N PHE A 12 -31.23 51.55 25.96
CA PHE A 12 -30.58 50.38 26.56
C PHE A 12 -30.84 49.09 25.76
N GLY A 13 -32.10 48.86 25.34
CA GLY A 13 -32.46 47.70 24.52
C GLY A 13 -31.77 47.69 23.15
N CYS A 14 -31.65 48.86 22.51
CA CYS A 14 -30.95 49.00 21.23
C CYS A 14 -29.45 48.73 21.35
N VAL A 15 -28.80 49.22 22.42
CA VAL A 15 -27.37 48.96 22.69
C VAL A 15 -27.10 47.50 23.05
N SER A 16 -28.00 46.82 23.78
CA SER A 16 -27.84 45.39 24.06
C SER A 16 -27.99 44.54 22.80
N GLN A 17 -28.94 44.89 21.92
CA GLN A 17 -29.16 44.17 20.67
C GLN A 17 -27.95 44.33 19.73
N SER A 18 -27.42 45.55 19.58
CA SER A 18 -26.25 45.77 18.73
C SER A 18 -25.00 45.05 19.22
N ASN A 19 -24.78 44.97 20.55
CA ASN A 19 -23.67 44.21 21.12
C ASN A 19 -23.80 42.70 20.86
N PHE A 20 -25.02 42.17 20.89
CA PHE A 20 -25.29 40.77 20.55
C PHE A 20 -25.01 40.50 19.06
N ASP A 21 -25.52 41.36 18.18
CA ASP A 21 -25.34 41.24 16.73
C ASP A 21 -23.84 41.31 16.34
N ILE A 22 -23.05 42.17 17.00
CA ILE A 22 -21.59 42.22 16.82
C ILE A 22 -20.95 40.87 17.17
N LYS A 23 -21.35 40.27 18.29
CA LYS A 23 -20.78 38.99 18.73
C LYS A 23 -21.16 37.84 17.80
N VAL A 24 -22.39 37.85 17.29
CA VAL A 24 -22.85 36.88 16.28
C VAL A 24 -22.00 37.02 15.00
N ASN A 25 -21.82 38.23 14.49
CA ASN A 25 -21.00 38.47 13.30
C ASN A 25 -19.53 38.06 13.50
N GLU A 26 -18.98 38.29 14.70
CA GLU A 26 -17.62 37.86 15.05
C GLU A 26 -17.51 36.33 15.03
N LEU A 27 -18.48 35.62 15.64
CA LEU A 27 -18.53 34.16 15.64
C LEU A 27 -18.71 33.59 14.23
N GLU A 28 -19.54 34.21 13.39
CA GLU A 28 -19.70 33.82 11.99
C GLU A 28 -18.40 34.01 11.19
N THR A 29 -17.69 35.12 11.44
CA THR A 29 -16.39 35.38 10.82
C THR A 29 -15.36 34.34 11.24
N GLN A 30 -15.28 34.02 12.54
CA GLN A 30 -14.40 32.96 13.06
C GLN A 30 -14.75 31.59 12.48
N LEU A 31 -16.04 31.25 12.41
CA LEU A 31 -16.52 30.00 11.83
C LEU A 31 -16.12 29.88 10.35
N ASN A 32 -16.27 30.96 9.58
CA ASN A 32 -15.90 30.97 8.18
C ASN A 32 -14.38 30.85 8.00
N ALA A 33 -13.58 31.51 8.84
CA ALA A 33 -12.12 31.37 8.81
C ALA A 33 -11.67 29.92 9.07
N VAL A 34 -12.26 29.26 10.07
CA VAL A 34 -11.98 27.84 10.38
C VAL A 34 -12.41 26.92 9.23
N LYS A 35 -13.59 27.16 8.64
CA LYS A 35 -14.05 26.38 7.48
C LYS A 35 -13.09 26.50 6.31
N GLN A 36 -12.67 27.72 5.98
CA GLN A 36 -11.74 27.96 4.87
C GLN A 36 -10.38 27.29 5.11
N TYR A 37 -9.88 27.32 6.35
CA TYR A 37 -8.65 26.62 6.71
C TYR A 37 -8.77 25.11 6.51
N ASN A 38 -9.85 24.50 7.00
CA ASN A 38 -10.06 23.07 6.85
C ASN A 38 -10.24 22.67 5.39
N ILE A 39 -10.93 23.47 4.58
CA ILE A 39 -11.06 23.24 3.13
C ILE A 39 -9.68 23.27 2.48
N ALA A 40 -8.86 24.29 2.76
CA ALA A 40 -7.51 24.38 2.18
C ALA A 40 -6.61 23.20 2.57
N GLN A 41 -6.71 22.71 3.80
CA GLN A 41 -5.99 21.50 4.23
C GLN A 41 -6.47 20.26 3.49
N ILE A 42 -7.80 20.11 3.35
CA ILE A 42 -8.41 19.01 2.63
C ILE A 42 -7.98 19.01 1.16
N ASP A 43 -7.98 20.17 0.49
CA ASP A 43 -7.54 20.31 -0.89
C ASP A 43 -6.06 19.92 -1.06
N THR A 44 -5.21 20.32 -0.12
CA THR A 44 -3.79 19.95 -0.10
C THR A 44 -3.63 18.43 0.01
N LEU A 45 -4.35 17.81 0.95
CA LEU A 45 -4.33 16.36 1.14
C LEU A 45 -4.85 15.61 -0.08
N TYR A 46 -5.89 16.11 -0.75
CA TYR A 46 -6.38 15.51 -2.00
C TYR A 46 -5.31 15.54 -3.09
N GLY A 47 -4.56 16.64 -3.24
CA GLY A 47 -3.44 16.71 -4.16
C GLY A 47 -2.32 15.70 -3.85
N GLU A 48 -1.99 15.51 -2.56
CA GLU A 48 -1.02 14.50 -2.13
C GLU A 48 -1.49 13.07 -2.43
N VAL A 49 -2.78 12.78 -2.19
CA VAL A 49 -3.38 11.47 -2.49
C VAL A 49 -3.38 11.21 -3.99
N GLU A 50 -3.69 12.20 -4.82
CA GLU A 50 -3.66 12.09 -6.28
C GLU A 50 -2.24 11.80 -6.79
N LEU A 51 -1.24 12.51 -6.25
CA LEU A 51 0.16 12.25 -6.56
C LEU A 51 0.58 10.84 -6.15
N ASN A 52 0.18 10.39 -4.95
CA ASN A 52 0.47 9.03 -4.50
C ASN A 52 -0.20 7.98 -5.39
N SER A 53 -1.44 8.23 -5.85
CA SER A 53 -2.12 7.35 -6.81
C SER A 53 -1.33 7.24 -8.11
N PHE A 54 -0.83 8.36 -8.65
CA PHE A 54 -0.02 8.36 -9.86
C PHE A 54 1.31 7.61 -9.69
N LEU A 55 1.98 7.80 -8.54
CA LEU A 55 3.22 7.08 -8.22
C LEU A 55 3.00 5.58 -8.09
N ILE A 56 1.86 5.16 -7.51
CA ILE A 56 1.48 3.76 -7.40
C ILE A 56 1.32 3.13 -8.80
N GLU A 57 0.62 3.80 -9.72
CA GLU A 57 0.46 3.32 -11.10
C GLU A 57 1.81 3.20 -11.82
N ALA A 58 2.70 4.17 -11.63
CA ALA A 58 4.05 4.13 -12.22
C ALA A 58 4.87 2.95 -11.69
N ILE A 59 4.81 2.69 -10.37
CA ILE A 59 5.48 1.54 -9.75
C ILE A 59 4.89 0.23 -10.24
N TYR A 60 3.57 0.13 -10.39
CA TYR A 60 2.94 -1.07 -10.94
C TYR A 60 3.37 -1.32 -12.38
N GLY A 61 3.51 -0.29 -13.21
CA GLY A 61 4.06 -0.39 -14.56
C GLY A 61 5.47 -0.99 -14.57
N GLN A 62 6.38 -0.44 -13.75
CA GLN A 62 7.75 -0.97 -13.60
C GLN A 62 7.77 -2.42 -13.10
N LEU A 63 6.88 -2.77 -12.16
CA LEU A 63 6.77 -4.13 -11.65
C LEU A 63 6.32 -5.12 -12.74
N ILE A 64 5.41 -4.70 -13.63
CA ILE A 64 4.95 -5.52 -14.76
C ILE A 64 6.11 -5.79 -15.73
N GLU A 65 6.88 -4.75 -16.08
CA GLU A 65 8.05 -4.89 -16.96
C GLU A 65 9.09 -5.84 -16.37
N LEU A 66 9.44 -5.64 -15.09
CA LEU A 66 10.41 -6.50 -14.40
C LEU A 66 9.92 -7.96 -14.31
N LYS A 67 8.63 -8.18 -14.05
CA LYS A 67 8.05 -9.53 -14.04
C LYS A 67 8.11 -10.18 -15.42
N ALA A 68 7.81 -9.43 -16.48
CA ALA A 68 7.90 -9.95 -17.84
C ALA A 68 9.35 -10.34 -18.20
N GLU A 69 10.32 -9.54 -17.78
CA GLU A 69 11.74 -9.84 -17.95
C GLU A 69 12.17 -11.10 -17.16
N LEU A 70 11.73 -11.24 -15.90
CA LEU A 70 11.99 -12.45 -15.11
C LEU A 70 11.42 -13.71 -15.77
N VAL A 71 10.21 -13.63 -16.33
CA VAL A 71 9.61 -14.74 -17.08
C VAL A 71 10.43 -15.06 -18.33
N ALA A 72 10.88 -14.05 -19.08
CA ALA A 72 11.73 -14.25 -20.25
C ALA A 72 13.07 -14.89 -19.88
N ILE A 73 13.66 -14.53 -18.74
CA ILE A 73 14.89 -15.14 -18.21
C ILE A 73 14.65 -16.60 -17.81
N GLN A 74 13.54 -16.90 -17.12
CA GLN A 74 13.18 -18.28 -16.75
C GLN A 74 12.96 -19.17 -17.98
N ILE A 75 12.29 -18.65 -19.02
CA ILE A 75 12.08 -19.38 -20.28
C ILE A 75 13.40 -19.59 -21.01
N LYS A 76 14.24 -18.55 -21.10
CA LYS A 76 15.55 -18.64 -21.78
C LYS A 76 16.50 -19.62 -21.08
N ASN A 77 16.46 -19.66 -19.76
CA ASN A 77 17.31 -20.55 -18.98
C ASN A 77 16.69 -21.92 -18.74
N ASN A 78 15.44 -22.18 -19.20
CA ASN A 78 14.68 -23.44 -19.04
C ASN A 78 14.84 -24.09 -17.65
N GLN A 79 15.03 -23.25 -16.64
CA GLN A 79 15.41 -23.64 -15.31
C GLN A 79 14.17 -23.93 -14.50
N VAL A 80 13.97 -25.21 -14.20
CA VAL A 80 12.89 -25.66 -13.30
C VAL A 80 13.47 -25.80 -11.90
N PHE A 81 12.81 -25.21 -10.91
CA PHE A 81 13.19 -25.32 -9.51
C PHE A 81 12.11 -26.08 -8.73
N TYR A 82 12.53 -26.89 -7.76
CA TYR A 82 11.66 -27.63 -6.86
C TYR A 82 11.97 -27.26 -5.41
N VAL A 83 10.93 -27.06 -4.60
CA VAL A 83 11.07 -26.83 -3.14
C VAL A 83 10.84 -28.16 -2.42
N VAL A 84 11.89 -28.69 -1.81
CA VAL A 84 11.88 -29.97 -1.09
C VAL A 84 10.84 -29.92 0.05
N LYS A 85 9.99 -30.93 0.11
CA LYS A 85 8.99 -31.13 1.15
C LYS A 85 9.47 -32.18 2.14
N ARG A 86 8.87 -32.19 3.33
CA ARG A 86 9.20 -33.17 4.36
C ARG A 86 8.83 -34.58 3.87
N GLY A 87 9.82 -35.46 3.84
CA GLY A 87 9.66 -36.86 3.41
C GLY A 87 10.04 -37.12 1.96
N ASP A 88 10.46 -36.09 1.22
CA ASP A 88 10.97 -36.27 -0.14
C ASP A 88 12.36 -36.93 -0.13
N CYS A 89 12.67 -37.63 -1.22
CA CYS A 89 14.01 -38.05 -1.58
C CYS A 89 14.25 -37.72 -3.07
N LEU A 90 15.52 -37.64 -3.48
CA LEU A 90 15.85 -37.28 -4.87
C LEU A 90 15.24 -38.22 -5.90
N TRP A 91 15.05 -39.51 -5.55
CA TRP A 91 14.42 -40.50 -6.43
C TRP A 91 12.96 -40.15 -6.75
N TYR A 92 12.15 -39.83 -5.75
CA TYR A 92 10.75 -39.42 -5.96
C TYR A 92 10.65 -38.06 -6.64
N ILE A 93 11.58 -37.14 -6.34
CA ILE A 93 11.61 -35.83 -7.01
C ILE A 93 11.93 -36.04 -8.50
N ALA A 94 12.91 -36.87 -8.85
CA ALA A 94 13.25 -37.17 -10.24
C ALA A 94 12.11 -37.87 -10.99
N GLU A 95 11.42 -38.82 -10.35
CA GLU A 95 10.25 -39.49 -10.94
C GLU A 95 9.13 -38.48 -11.24
N ASN A 96 8.80 -37.62 -10.28
CA ASN A 96 7.69 -36.69 -10.40
C ASN A 96 7.97 -35.52 -11.35
N GLU A 97 9.19 -34.95 -11.30
CA GLU A 97 9.52 -33.73 -12.03
C GLU A 97 10.16 -33.99 -13.40
N LEU A 98 10.90 -35.11 -13.55
CA LEU A 98 11.59 -35.47 -14.79
C LEU A 98 10.99 -36.70 -15.50
N GLY A 99 10.01 -37.36 -14.89
CA GLY A 99 9.36 -38.56 -15.41
C GLY A 99 10.25 -39.82 -15.40
N ASP A 100 11.44 -39.72 -14.82
CA ASP A 100 12.43 -40.79 -14.79
C ASP A 100 13.16 -40.77 -13.43
N PRO A 101 12.88 -41.74 -12.55
CA PRO A 101 13.51 -41.79 -11.23
C PRO A 101 15.03 -41.88 -11.31
N PHE A 102 15.63 -42.46 -12.37
CA PHE A 102 17.09 -42.59 -12.49
C PHE A 102 17.80 -41.26 -12.71
N LYS A 103 17.08 -40.18 -13.01
CA LYS A 103 17.65 -38.83 -13.16
C LYS A 103 17.91 -38.12 -11.83
N TRP A 104 17.72 -38.80 -10.70
CA TRP A 104 18.11 -38.27 -9.40
C TRP A 104 19.59 -37.86 -9.35
N VAL A 105 20.47 -38.58 -10.08
CA VAL A 105 21.91 -38.27 -10.19
C VAL A 105 22.11 -36.91 -10.86
N GLN A 106 21.36 -36.64 -11.94
CA GLN A 106 21.40 -35.35 -12.64
C GLN A 106 21.00 -34.21 -11.70
N ILE A 107 20.00 -34.41 -10.83
CA ILE A 107 19.58 -33.41 -9.84
C ILE A 107 20.69 -33.19 -8.81
N ALA A 108 21.34 -34.25 -8.33
CA ALA A 108 22.45 -34.14 -7.38
C ALA A 108 23.64 -33.37 -7.97
N ASP A 109 24.02 -33.69 -9.20
CA ASP A 109 25.12 -33.04 -9.93
C ASP A 109 24.80 -31.56 -10.20
N LEU A 110 23.58 -31.25 -10.65
CA LEU A 110 23.15 -29.89 -10.99
C LEU A 110 23.10 -28.94 -9.77
N ASN A 111 22.97 -29.50 -8.56
CA ASN A 111 22.95 -28.75 -7.31
C ASN A 111 24.24 -28.91 -6.50
N GLU A 112 25.26 -29.59 -7.05
CA GLU A 112 26.55 -29.83 -6.41
C GLU A 112 26.41 -30.39 -4.98
N LEU A 113 25.49 -31.35 -4.80
CA LEU A 113 25.23 -31.93 -3.47
C LEU A 113 26.42 -32.79 -3.02
N GLU A 114 27.01 -32.45 -1.87
CA GLU A 114 28.08 -33.25 -1.26
C GLU A 114 27.62 -34.66 -0.87
N ASP A 115 26.40 -34.75 -0.35
CA ASP A 115 25.71 -36.00 -0.02
C ASP A 115 24.31 -35.98 -0.64
N PRO A 116 24.05 -36.76 -1.71
CA PRO A 116 22.76 -36.82 -2.36
C PRO A 116 21.61 -37.32 -1.47
N ASP A 117 21.91 -38.06 -0.40
CA ASP A 117 20.90 -38.54 0.54
C ASP A 117 20.50 -37.46 1.56
N LEU A 118 21.25 -36.36 1.62
CA LEU A 118 21.06 -35.28 2.59
C LEU A 118 20.39 -34.05 1.94
N ILE A 119 19.07 -34.09 1.84
CA ILE A 119 18.24 -32.95 1.45
C ILE A 119 17.32 -32.49 2.59
N PHE A 120 17.06 -31.20 2.67
CA PHE A 120 16.29 -30.60 3.77
C PHE A 120 14.96 -29.99 3.30
N PRO A 121 13.89 -30.07 4.10
CA PRO A 121 12.65 -29.36 3.80
C PRO A 121 12.88 -27.86 3.59
N ASN A 122 12.22 -27.29 2.59
CA ASN A 122 12.36 -25.91 2.09
C ASN A 122 13.67 -25.61 1.36
N GLN A 123 14.54 -26.59 1.12
CA GLN A 123 15.67 -26.45 0.20
C GLN A 123 15.14 -26.30 -1.24
N ILE A 124 15.74 -25.39 -2.01
CA ILE A 124 15.41 -25.18 -3.42
C ILE A 124 16.43 -25.95 -4.27
N LEU A 125 15.96 -26.91 -5.06
CA LEU A 125 16.78 -27.68 -5.99
C LEU A 125 16.50 -27.25 -7.42
N LYS A 126 17.55 -27.08 -8.21
CA LYS A 126 17.47 -27.01 -9.67
C LYS A 126 17.18 -28.42 -10.21
N ILE A 127 16.18 -28.53 -11.06
CA ILE A 127 15.73 -29.80 -11.64
C ILE A 127 16.16 -29.95 -13.10
N LYS A 128 16.24 -28.83 -13.83
CA LYS A 128 16.54 -28.81 -15.26
C LYS A 128 17.29 -27.54 -15.64
N GLU A 129 18.14 -27.64 -16.67
CA GLU A 129 18.74 -26.52 -17.42
C GLU A 129 18.06 -26.27 -18.78
#